data_AF-A0A422QH43-F1
#
_entry.id   AF-A0A422QH43-F1
#
_cell.length_a   1.000
_cell.length_b   1.000
_cell.length_c   1.000
_cell.angle_alpha   90.00
_cell.angle_beta   90.00
_cell.angle_gamma   90.00
#
_symmetry.space_group_name_H-M   'P 1'
#
loop_
_entity.id
_entity.type
_entity.pdbx_description
1 polymer ?
#
loop_
_entity_poly.entity_id
_entity_poly.type
_entity_poly.pdbx_seq_one_letter_code
_entity_poly.pdbx_strand_id
1 'polypeptide(L)'
;MDYSNSTGVRIMTPIARDARCDYQPFAQMALLDRVQAGRGALADGAGGVCYGLAVAWLETMAKKDGDFLDQVADLEHSSTFYRAYTAHRHQEVFGAISTSGKWFDGDPYAHDTAHRDQFFGRAALTQGYLVDAGKSRSFGLSLAGMKAFCAWISAAFDKRFFMVSVPGHAMAAIGSRAGKNSFFDPNCGVVSSSSSSALAACLYDYFSNATIKTRYRGDAMDWLTAEKYKA
;
A
#
# COMPACT_ATOMS: atom_id res chain seq x y z
N MET A 1 -9.90 17.08 4.01
CA MET A 1 -8.91 16.80 5.08
C MET A 1 -7.62 17.46 4.66
N ASP A 2 -6.95 18.18 5.57
CA ASP A 2 -5.65 18.80 5.25
C ASP A 2 -4.52 17.81 5.57
N TYR A 3 -3.75 17.45 4.55
CA TYR A 3 -2.60 16.53 4.67
C TYR A 3 -1.25 17.26 4.58
N SER A 4 -1.25 18.59 4.42
CA SER A 4 -0.07 19.40 4.11
C SER A 4 1.06 19.29 5.13
N ASN A 5 0.74 18.98 6.39
CA ASN A 5 1.72 18.80 7.46
C ASN A 5 2.37 17.41 7.50
N SER A 6 1.84 16.44 6.75
CA SER A 6 2.40 15.09 6.72
C SER A 6 3.72 15.06 5.95
N THR A 7 4.77 14.51 6.56
CA THR A 7 6.12 14.50 5.97
C THR A 7 6.16 13.85 4.58
N GLY A 8 5.46 12.72 4.39
CA GLY A 8 5.39 12.06 3.08
C GLY A 8 4.77 12.97 2.02
N VAL A 9 3.73 13.71 2.38
CA VAL A 9 3.04 14.66 1.48
C VAL A 9 3.95 15.84 1.13
N ARG A 10 4.62 16.44 2.12
CA ARG A 10 5.56 17.55 1.91
C ARG A 10 6.71 17.18 0.98
N ILE A 11 7.16 15.93 1.03
CA ILE A 11 8.24 15.43 0.18
C ILE A 11 7.73 15.07 -1.22
N MET A 12 6.61 14.35 -1.32
CA MET A 12 6.07 13.92 -2.61
C MET A 12 5.55 15.09 -3.45
N THR A 13 4.98 16.13 -2.84
CA THR A 13 4.39 17.29 -3.56
C THR A 13 5.36 17.93 -4.56
N PRO A 14 6.57 18.41 -4.16
CA PRO A 14 7.51 18.98 -5.10
C PRO A 14 8.05 17.94 -6.09
N ILE A 15 8.31 16.70 -5.66
CA ILE A 15 8.83 15.63 -6.52
C ILE A 15 7.86 15.32 -7.66
N ALA A 16 6.58 15.12 -7.35
CA ALA A 16 5.56 14.83 -8.35
C ALA A 16 5.38 15.98 -9.34
N ARG A 17 5.38 17.23 -8.85
CA ARG A 17 5.33 18.43 -9.70
C ARG A 17 6.51 18.47 -10.66
N ASP A 18 7.73 18.29 -10.16
CA ASP A 18 8.96 18.43 -10.95
C ASP A 18 9.07 17.27 -11.98
N ALA A 19 8.59 16.08 -11.62
CA ALA A 19 8.46 14.92 -12.52
C ALA A 19 7.25 15.00 -13.46
N ARG A 20 6.39 16.03 -13.37
CA ARG A 20 5.13 16.18 -14.13
C ARG A 20 4.18 14.98 -13.96
N CYS A 21 4.08 14.49 -12.72
CA CYS A 21 3.09 13.50 -12.31
C CYS A 21 1.89 14.18 -11.67
N ASP A 22 0.72 13.60 -11.85
CA ASP A 22 -0.47 14.00 -11.10
C ASP A 22 -0.39 13.42 -9.70
N TYR A 23 -0.72 14.25 -8.71
CA TYR A 23 -0.57 13.90 -7.31
C TYR A 23 -1.84 14.21 -6.52
N GLN A 24 -2.32 13.21 -5.79
CA GLN A 24 -3.44 13.30 -4.86
C GLN A 24 -2.92 13.01 -3.45
N PRO A 25 -2.84 14.03 -2.57
CA PRO A 25 -2.26 13.87 -1.26
C PRO A 25 -3.15 13.02 -0.35
N PHE A 26 -2.52 12.18 0.46
CA PHE A 26 -3.15 11.40 1.51
C PHE A 26 -2.10 11.05 2.57
N ALA A 27 -2.51 10.93 3.82
CA ALA A 27 -1.64 10.47 4.88
C ALA A 27 -2.42 9.70 5.95
N GLN A 28 -2.01 8.46 6.18
CA GLN A 28 -2.65 7.56 7.14
C GLN A 28 -2.68 8.12 8.56
N MET A 29 -1.66 8.90 8.98
CA MET A 29 -1.64 9.45 10.34
C MET A 29 -2.73 10.51 10.54
N ALA A 30 -2.90 11.43 9.58
CA ALA A 30 -3.96 12.43 9.64
C ALA A 30 -5.36 11.78 9.67
N LEU A 31 -5.50 10.64 8.98
CA LEU A 31 -6.70 9.83 8.99
C LEU A 31 -6.92 9.15 10.35
N LEU A 32 -5.89 8.50 10.90
CA LEU A 32 -5.94 7.84 12.20
C LEU A 32 -6.25 8.82 13.33
N ASP A 33 -5.63 10.01 13.33
CA ASP A 33 -5.87 11.06 14.32
C ASP A 33 -7.35 11.45 14.33
N ARG A 34 -7.99 11.52 13.15
CA ARG A 34 -9.42 11.81 13.04
C ARG A 34 -10.30 10.67 13.56
N VAL A 35 -9.96 9.42 13.24
CA VAL A 35 -10.70 8.24 13.73
C VAL A 35 -10.59 8.14 15.26
N GLN A 36 -9.40 8.34 15.82
CA GLN A 36 -9.16 8.33 17.26
C GLN A 36 -9.89 9.47 17.99
N ALA A 37 -9.96 10.66 17.40
CA ALA A 37 -10.71 11.78 17.94
C ALA A 37 -12.24 11.54 17.96
N GLY A 38 -12.74 10.60 17.15
CA GLY A 38 -14.16 10.30 17.02
C GLY A 38 -14.72 9.33 18.07
N ARG A 39 -14.01 8.26 18.44
CA ARG A 39 -14.64 7.11 19.15
C ARG A 39 -13.78 6.29 20.12
N GLY A 40 -12.69 6.84 20.65
CA GLY A 40 -11.87 6.12 21.62
C GLY A 40 -10.84 5.21 20.94
N ALA A 41 -9.75 4.94 21.67
CA ALA A 41 -8.50 4.47 21.11
C ALA A 41 -8.65 3.24 20.19
N LEU A 42 -8.07 3.32 19.00
CA LEU A 42 -7.57 2.13 18.31
C LEU A 42 -6.55 1.49 19.25
N ALA A 43 -6.99 0.55 20.07
CA ALA A 43 -6.18 -0.06 21.11
C ALA A 43 -4.91 -0.68 20.47
N ASP A 44 -3.76 -0.30 21.02
CA ASP A 44 -2.45 -0.92 20.86
C ASP A 44 -1.84 -1.04 19.44
N GLY A 45 -1.20 0.04 18.97
CA GLY A 45 -0.09 0.01 17.99
C GLY A 45 -0.49 0.08 16.50
N ALA A 46 -0.10 1.11 15.75
CA ALA A 46 -0.53 1.36 14.36
C ALA A 46 -0.07 0.34 13.28
N GLY A 47 0.35 -0.87 13.66
CA GLY A 47 0.69 -1.96 12.74
C GLY A 47 -0.49 -2.36 11.84
N GLY A 48 -0.22 -2.54 10.54
CA GLY A 48 -1.20 -3.04 9.56
C GLY A 48 -2.10 -2.02 8.87
N VAL A 49 -2.11 -0.76 9.32
CA VAL A 49 -2.95 0.29 8.69
C VAL A 49 -2.55 0.51 7.23
N CYS A 50 -1.25 0.55 6.93
CA CYS A 50 -0.77 0.72 5.56
C CYS A 50 -1.21 -0.44 4.64
N TYR A 51 -1.22 -1.67 5.15
CA TYR A 51 -1.69 -2.83 4.41
C TYR A 51 -3.20 -2.76 4.15
N GLY A 52 -4.00 -2.45 5.17
CA GLY A 52 -5.45 -2.30 5.02
C GLY A 52 -5.84 -1.21 4.02
N LEU A 53 -5.14 -0.08 4.05
CA LEU A 53 -5.34 1.00 3.09
C LEU A 53 -4.95 0.61 1.67
N ALA A 54 -3.83 -0.12 1.49
CA ALA A 54 -3.40 -0.61 0.18
C ALA A 54 -4.41 -1.59 -0.44
N VAL A 55 -4.95 -2.52 0.36
CA VAL A 55 -6.02 -3.44 -0.07
C VAL A 55 -7.27 -2.67 -0.46
N ALA A 56 -7.76 -1.77 0.41
CA ALA A 56 -8.97 -0.99 0.15
C ALA A 56 -8.84 -0.14 -1.12
N TRP A 57 -7.66 0.45 -1.35
CA TRP A 57 -7.38 1.19 -2.58
C TRP A 57 -7.43 0.29 -3.81
N LEU A 58 -6.77 -0.86 -3.79
CA LEU A 58 -6.77 -1.80 -4.93
C LEU A 58 -8.18 -2.29 -5.27
N GLU A 59 -8.98 -2.71 -4.28
CA GLU A 59 -10.36 -3.15 -4.50
C GLU A 59 -11.23 -2.03 -5.05
N THR A 60 -11.05 -0.80 -4.56
CA THR A 60 -11.74 0.38 -5.09
C THR A 60 -11.41 0.58 -6.55
N MET A 61 -10.13 0.54 -6.92
CA MET A 61 -9.68 0.74 -8.29
C MET A 61 -10.06 -0.39 -9.24
N ALA A 62 -10.37 -1.58 -8.71
CA ALA A 62 -10.90 -2.72 -9.46
C ALA A 62 -12.41 -2.57 -9.75
N LYS A 63 -13.17 -1.87 -8.88
CA LYS A 63 -14.57 -1.53 -9.12
C LYS A 63 -14.69 -0.41 -10.18
N LYS A 64 -15.81 -0.38 -10.91
CA LYS A 64 -16.05 0.64 -11.95
C LYS A 64 -16.30 2.04 -11.39
N ASP A 65 -16.95 2.14 -10.23
CA ASP A 65 -17.45 3.41 -9.64
C ASP A 65 -16.95 3.63 -8.19
N GLY A 66 -15.78 3.09 -7.84
CA GLY A 66 -15.28 3.18 -6.47
C GLY A 66 -14.67 4.55 -6.15
N ASP A 67 -15.18 5.22 -5.12
CA ASP A 67 -14.50 6.35 -4.48
C ASP A 67 -13.68 5.86 -3.27
N PHE A 68 -12.36 6.00 -3.36
CA PHE A 68 -11.45 5.59 -2.31
C PHE A 68 -11.52 6.51 -1.09
N LEU A 69 -11.65 7.82 -1.32
CA LEU A 69 -11.67 8.79 -0.22
C LEU A 69 -12.94 8.67 0.58
N ASP A 70 -14.08 8.39 -0.06
CA ASP A 70 -15.34 8.13 0.66
C ASP A 70 -15.30 6.81 1.43
N GLN A 71 -14.76 5.74 0.82
CA GLN A 71 -14.59 4.44 1.52
C GLN A 71 -13.64 4.51 2.71
N VAL A 72 -12.67 5.43 2.66
CA VAL A 72 -11.72 5.67 3.75
C VAL A 72 -12.22 6.77 4.70
N ALA A 73 -13.19 7.59 4.33
CA ALA A 73 -13.89 8.46 5.27
C ALA A 73 -14.80 7.64 6.20
N ASP A 74 -15.30 6.51 5.71
CA ASP A 74 -16.12 5.54 6.44
C ASP A 74 -15.35 4.27 6.84
N LEU A 75 -14.12 4.44 7.34
CA LEU A 75 -13.24 3.33 7.76
C LEU A 75 -13.89 2.36 8.74
N GLU A 76 -14.77 2.85 9.61
CA GLU A 76 -15.45 2.06 10.64
C GLU A 76 -16.43 1.03 10.03
N HIS A 77 -17.00 1.32 8.85
CA HIS A 77 -17.94 0.41 8.17
C HIS A 77 -17.34 -0.21 6.90
N SER A 78 -16.12 0.18 6.50
CA SER A 78 -15.39 -0.48 5.43
C SER A 78 -14.99 -1.89 5.87
N SER A 79 -15.85 -2.86 5.57
CA SER A 79 -15.59 -4.27 5.86
C SER A 79 -14.26 -4.75 5.26
N THR A 80 -13.87 -4.21 4.10
CA THR A 80 -12.57 -4.49 3.47
C THR A 80 -11.42 -3.97 4.33
N PHE A 81 -11.47 -2.70 4.76
CA PHE A 81 -10.42 -2.13 5.60
C PHE A 81 -10.33 -2.86 6.93
N TYR A 82 -11.45 -3.06 7.64
CA TYR A 82 -11.46 -3.75 8.93
C TYR A 82 -10.93 -5.18 8.80
N ARG A 83 -11.31 -5.92 7.76
CA ARG A 83 -10.77 -7.26 7.49
C ARG A 83 -9.26 -7.21 7.30
N ALA A 84 -8.76 -6.31 6.46
CA ALA A 84 -7.32 -6.20 6.16
C ALA A 84 -6.49 -5.65 7.34
N TYR A 85 -7.04 -4.74 8.13
CA TYR A 85 -6.39 -4.21 9.34
C TYR A 85 -6.34 -5.25 10.46
N THR A 86 -7.49 -5.80 10.84
CA THR A 86 -7.61 -6.74 11.97
C THR A 86 -6.78 -7.99 11.74
N ALA A 87 -6.76 -8.52 10.52
CA ALA A 87 -6.00 -9.72 10.28
C ALA A 87 -4.50 -9.49 10.03
N HIS A 88 -4.03 -8.29 9.65
CA HIS A 88 -2.61 -7.95 9.79
C HIS A 88 -2.19 -7.84 11.25
N ARG A 89 -2.99 -7.17 12.09
CA ARG A 89 -2.77 -7.11 13.55
C ARG A 89 -2.71 -8.51 14.14
N HIS A 90 -3.65 -9.37 13.78
CA HIS A 90 -3.68 -10.75 14.26
C HIS A 90 -2.45 -11.55 13.79
N GLN A 91 -1.96 -11.32 12.58
CA GLN A 91 -0.71 -11.91 12.12
C GLN A 91 0.52 -11.41 12.88
N GLU A 92 0.58 -10.11 13.17
CA GLU A 92 1.68 -9.53 13.96
C GLU A 92 1.69 -10.03 15.40
N VAL A 93 0.51 -10.29 15.97
CA VAL A 93 0.36 -10.76 17.36
C VAL A 93 0.46 -12.29 17.47
N PHE A 94 -0.01 -13.05 16.48
CA PHE A 94 -0.20 -14.50 16.62
C PHE A 94 0.56 -15.34 15.58
N GLY A 95 1.31 -14.74 14.66
CA GLY A 95 2.17 -15.45 13.69
C GLY A 95 1.45 -16.26 12.60
N ALA A 96 0.12 -16.44 12.68
CA ALA A 96 -0.69 -17.14 11.70
C ALA A 96 -2.14 -16.61 11.64
N ILE A 97 -2.81 -16.87 10.51
CA ILE A 97 -4.23 -16.53 10.32
C ILE A 97 -5.00 -17.78 9.91
N SER A 98 -6.12 -18.01 10.61
CA SER A 98 -7.07 -19.06 10.28
C SER A 98 -7.85 -18.72 9.01
N THR A 99 -7.78 -19.59 8.00
CA THR A 99 -8.61 -19.51 6.77
C THR A 99 -10.09 -19.80 7.01
N SER A 100 -10.47 -20.22 8.22
CA SER A 100 -11.83 -20.65 8.57
C SER A 100 -12.70 -19.56 9.22
N GLY A 101 -12.18 -18.34 9.41
CA GLY A 101 -12.88 -17.26 10.12
C GLY A 101 -12.90 -17.42 11.65
N LYS A 102 -12.17 -18.39 12.20
CA LYS A 102 -11.96 -18.55 13.65
C LYS A 102 -10.60 -17.99 14.07
N TRP A 103 -10.62 -16.87 14.78
CA TRP A 103 -9.46 -16.23 15.38
C TRP A 103 -8.89 -17.13 16.49
N PHE A 104 -7.57 -17.35 16.50
CA PHE A 104 -6.88 -18.17 17.51
C PHE A 104 -6.25 -17.24 18.55
N ASP A 105 -6.95 -17.01 19.66
CA ASP A 105 -6.36 -16.39 20.84
C ASP A 105 -5.52 -17.43 21.59
N GLY A 106 -4.21 -17.19 21.80
CA GLY A 106 -3.42 -17.86 22.84
C GLY A 106 -2.29 -18.83 22.44
N ASP A 107 -1.70 -18.74 21.25
CA ASP A 107 -0.61 -19.63 20.83
C ASP A 107 0.78 -19.17 21.33
N PRO A 108 1.63 -20.03 21.94
CA PRO A 108 2.99 -19.71 22.40
C PRO A 108 3.99 -19.20 21.34
N TYR A 109 3.64 -19.19 20.05
CA TYR A 109 4.48 -18.63 18.98
C TYR A 109 4.25 -17.13 18.69
N ALA A 110 3.50 -16.42 19.53
CA ALA A 110 3.12 -14.99 19.41
C ALA A 110 4.26 -13.96 19.20
N HIS A 111 5.52 -14.39 19.24
CA HIS A 111 6.69 -13.50 19.10
C HIS A 111 7.66 -13.91 18.00
N ASP A 112 7.34 -14.93 17.19
CA ASP A 112 8.18 -15.30 16.05
C ASP A 112 7.89 -14.43 14.81
N THR A 113 8.61 -13.31 14.72
CA THR A 113 8.55 -12.40 13.57
C THR A 113 9.14 -12.98 12.28
N ALA A 114 9.82 -14.13 12.33
CA ALA A 114 10.37 -14.81 11.16
C ALA A 114 9.27 -15.48 10.30
N HIS A 115 8.03 -15.51 10.78
CA HIS A 115 6.87 -16.12 10.11
C HIS A 115 5.76 -15.11 9.75
N ARG A 116 6.12 -13.83 9.49
CA ARG A 116 5.20 -12.90 8.83
C ARG A 116 4.81 -13.41 7.44
N ASP A 117 3.75 -14.21 7.41
CA ASP A 117 3.17 -14.87 6.25
C ASP A 117 2.78 -13.91 5.10
N GLN A 118 3.25 -14.20 3.89
CA GLN A 118 2.82 -13.55 2.65
C GLN A 118 1.33 -13.86 2.34
N PHE A 119 0.77 -14.86 3.02
CA PHE A 119 -0.56 -15.40 2.79
C PHE A 119 -1.71 -14.42 3.08
N PHE A 120 -1.57 -13.54 4.08
CA PHE A 120 -2.66 -12.62 4.40
C PHE A 120 -2.91 -11.56 3.32
N GLY A 121 -1.79 -11.08 2.76
CA GLY A 121 -1.66 -10.42 1.47
C GLY A 121 -2.74 -10.83 0.48
N ARG A 122 -2.75 -12.14 0.25
CA ARG A 122 -3.53 -12.83 -0.76
C ARG A 122 -4.96 -13.11 -0.29
N ALA A 123 -5.13 -13.52 0.96
CA ALA A 123 -6.44 -13.89 1.51
C ALA A 123 -7.44 -12.72 1.54
N ALA A 124 -7.00 -11.51 1.90
CA ALA A 124 -7.88 -10.34 1.95
C ALA A 124 -8.42 -9.97 0.56
N LEU A 125 -7.51 -9.91 -0.42
CA LEU A 125 -7.82 -9.55 -1.81
C LEU A 125 -8.69 -10.63 -2.50
N THR A 126 -8.41 -11.91 -2.26
CA THR A 126 -9.14 -13.04 -2.89
C THR A 126 -10.58 -13.19 -2.43
N GLN A 127 -10.89 -12.75 -1.21
CA GLN A 127 -12.27 -12.65 -0.71
C GLN A 127 -13.01 -11.39 -1.23
N GLY A 128 -12.31 -10.51 -1.95
CA GLY A 128 -12.88 -9.34 -2.62
C GLY A 128 -12.96 -9.54 -4.14
N TYR A 129 -12.48 -8.56 -4.88
CA TYR A 129 -12.49 -8.55 -6.36
C TYR A 129 -11.18 -9.03 -6.98
N LEU A 130 -10.12 -9.24 -6.19
CA LEU A 130 -8.76 -9.37 -6.70
C LEU A 130 -8.12 -10.71 -6.30
N VAL A 131 -7.89 -11.58 -7.27
CA VAL A 131 -7.27 -12.89 -7.05
C VAL A 131 -5.76 -12.81 -7.29
N ASP A 132 -4.96 -13.46 -6.44
CA ASP A 132 -3.51 -13.58 -6.63
C ASP A 132 -3.20 -14.23 -8.00
N ALA A 133 -2.33 -13.59 -8.77
CA ALA A 133 -1.90 -14.08 -10.08
C ALA A 133 -0.69 -15.02 -10.01
N GLY A 134 -0.12 -15.26 -8.82
CA GLY A 134 1.07 -16.09 -8.59
C GLY A 134 2.35 -15.50 -9.18
N LYS A 135 2.41 -14.17 -9.36
CA LYS A 135 3.57 -13.49 -9.97
C LYS A 135 4.10 -12.39 -9.07
N SER A 136 5.28 -12.61 -8.51
CA SER A 136 6.01 -11.64 -7.69
C SER A 136 7.36 -11.30 -8.32
N ARG A 137 7.81 -10.05 -8.15
CA ARG A 137 9.15 -9.59 -8.53
C ARG A 137 9.64 -8.52 -7.56
N SER A 138 10.95 -8.50 -7.34
CA SER A 138 11.61 -7.43 -6.59
C SER A 138 12.37 -6.49 -7.53
N PHE A 139 12.39 -5.21 -7.19
CA PHE A 139 12.99 -4.14 -7.98
C PHE A 139 13.88 -3.30 -7.07
N GLY A 140 15.11 -3.05 -7.50
CA GLY A 140 15.99 -2.14 -6.80
C GLY A 140 15.42 -0.72 -6.79
N LEU A 141 15.71 0.07 -5.76
CA LEU A 141 15.23 1.46 -5.64
C LEU A 141 16.06 2.48 -6.43
N SER A 142 16.96 2.00 -7.30
CA SER A 142 17.65 2.84 -8.28
C SER A 142 16.70 3.29 -9.39
N LEU A 143 17.09 4.32 -10.14
CA LEU A 143 16.31 4.77 -11.30
C LEU A 143 16.08 3.64 -12.32
N ALA A 144 17.07 2.77 -12.52
CA ALA A 144 16.93 1.61 -13.41
C ALA A 144 15.89 0.62 -12.88
N GLY A 145 15.88 0.35 -11.57
CA GLY A 145 14.90 -0.53 -10.96
C GLY A 145 13.49 0.06 -10.95
N MET A 146 13.33 1.37 -10.73
CA MET A 146 12.03 2.05 -10.83
C MET A 146 11.50 2.08 -12.28
N LYS A 147 12.38 2.22 -13.27
CA LYS A 147 12.01 2.05 -14.69
C LYS A 147 11.54 0.63 -14.98
N ALA A 148 12.24 -0.38 -14.47
CA ALA A 148 11.84 -1.78 -14.63
C ALA A 148 10.50 -2.08 -13.96
N PHE A 149 10.26 -1.52 -12.77
CA PHE A 149 8.99 -1.62 -12.06
C PHE A 149 7.85 -0.97 -12.87
N CYS A 150 8.02 0.29 -13.29
CA CYS A 150 7.02 1.01 -14.07
C CYS A 150 6.74 0.33 -15.43
N ALA A 151 7.76 -0.19 -16.10
CA ALA A 151 7.59 -0.99 -17.31
C ALA A 151 6.78 -2.27 -17.03
N TRP A 152 7.04 -2.94 -15.90
CA TRP A 152 6.32 -4.15 -15.54
C TRP A 152 4.84 -3.89 -15.26
N ILE A 153 4.49 -2.84 -14.51
CA ILE A 153 3.08 -2.52 -14.23
C ILE A 153 2.33 -2.07 -15.49
N SER A 154 3.03 -1.44 -16.44
CA SER A 154 2.45 -0.94 -17.71
C SER A 154 2.43 -1.96 -18.85
N ALA A 155 2.88 -3.20 -18.63
CA ALA A 155 3.22 -4.07 -19.77
C ALA A 155 2.02 -4.61 -20.57
N ALA A 156 0.78 -4.51 -20.07
CA ALA A 156 -0.43 -5.02 -20.75
C ALA A 156 -1.42 -3.88 -21.03
N PHE A 157 -2.26 -4.02 -22.06
CA PHE A 157 -3.31 -3.05 -22.38
C PHE A 157 -4.35 -2.93 -21.26
N ASP A 158 -4.75 -4.07 -20.69
CA ASP A 158 -5.68 -4.11 -19.56
C ASP A 158 -5.02 -3.60 -18.27
N LYS A 159 -5.87 -3.10 -17.36
CA LYS A 159 -5.44 -2.73 -16.01
C LYS A 159 -4.83 -3.94 -15.29
N ARG A 160 -3.72 -3.69 -14.61
CA ARG A 160 -3.01 -4.64 -13.77
C ARG A 160 -2.89 -4.07 -12.38
N PHE A 161 -3.09 -4.93 -11.39
CA PHE A 161 -3.15 -4.57 -9.98
C PHE A 161 -1.97 -5.21 -9.25
N PHE A 162 -1.36 -4.46 -8.33
CA PHE A 162 -0.19 -4.92 -7.60
C PHE A 162 -0.25 -4.49 -6.14
N MET A 163 -0.08 -5.44 -5.24
CA MET A 163 0.37 -5.15 -3.88
C MET A 163 1.88 -4.88 -3.93
N VAL A 164 2.33 -3.81 -3.30
CA VAL A 164 3.75 -3.43 -3.25
C VAL A 164 4.18 -3.38 -1.79
N SER A 165 5.36 -3.91 -1.47
CA SER A 165 5.87 -3.92 -0.11
C SER A 165 7.35 -3.60 -0.04
N VAL A 166 7.72 -2.95 1.06
CA VAL A 166 9.07 -2.84 1.60
C VAL A 166 9.02 -3.37 3.05
N PRO A 167 10.17 -3.68 3.69
CA PRO A 167 10.15 -4.20 5.05
C PRO A 167 9.34 -3.32 6.01
N GLY A 168 8.23 -3.86 6.54
CA GLY A 168 7.36 -3.15 7.48
C GLY A 168 6.42 -2.10 6.90
N HIS A 169 6.29 -2.00 5.57
CA HIS A 169 5.32 -1.09 4.93
C HIS A 169 4.70 -1.67 3.66
N ALA A 170 3.41 -1.41 3.47
CA ALA A 170 2.64 -1.87 2.32
C ALA A 170 2.06 -0.68 1.55
N MET A 171 2.06 -0.82 0.24
CA MET A 171 1.71 0.16 -0.79
C MET A 171 0.99 -0.57 -1.91
N ALA A 172 0.53 0.14 -2.92
CA ALA A 172 -0.14 -0.46 -4.06
C ALA A 172 0.21 0.22 -5.37
N ALA A 173 0.07 -0.50 -6.47
CA ALA A 173 0.22 0.07 -7.80
C ALA A 173 -0.81 -0.50 -8.76
N ILE A 174 -1.24 0.35 -9.70
CA ILE A 174 -2.00 -0.06 -10.88
C ILE A 174 -1.29 0.43 -12.13
N GLY A 175 -1.35 -0.36 -13.19
CA GLY A 175 -0.77 0.05 -14.47
C GLY A 175 -1.51 -0.53 -15.66
N SER A 176 -1.43 0.18 -16.78
CA SER A 176 -1.94 -0.26 -18.07
C SER A 176 -1.17 0.45 -19.18
N ARG A 177 -0.98 -0.21 -20.31
CA ARG A 177 -0.25 0.34 -21.46
C ARG A 177 -1.00 1.51 -22.11
N ALA A 178 -2.33 1.44 -22.13
CA ALA A 178 -3.19 2.45 -22.74
C ALA A 178 -3.61 3.56 -21.78
N GLY A 179 -3.30 3.43 -20.49
CA GLY A 179 -3.82 4.30 -19.46
C GLY A 179 -2.74 4.84 -18.54
N LYS A 180 -3.21 5.42 -17.44
CA LYS A 180 -2.36 6.03 -16.43
C LYS A 180 -1.85 4.97 -15.46
N ASN A 181 -0.56 4.99 -15.18
CA ASN A 181 0.01 4.20 -14.10
C ASN A 181 -0.10 5.00 -12.81
N SER A 182 -0.49 4.34 -11.73
CA SER A 182 -0.65 4.98 -10.42
C SER A 182 0.02 4.16 -9.34
N PHE A 183 0.60 4.85 -8.37
CA PHE A 183 1.25 4.28 -7.20
C PHE A 183 0.63 4.93 -5.97
N PHE A 184 0.20 4.12 -5.01
CA PHE A 184 -0.40 4.56 -3.77
C PHE A 184 0.49 4.15 -2.60
N ASP A 185 0.92 5.14 -1.83
CA ASP A 185 1.57 4.96 -0.54
C ASP A 185 0.69 5.56 0.57
N PRO A 186 0.24 4.78 1.55
CA PRO A 186 -0.56 5.26 2.67
C PRO A 186 0.01 6.47 3.44
N ASN A 187 1.32 6.74 3.37
CA ASN A 187 1.93 7.90 4.05
C ASN A 187 2.07 9.16 3.21
N CYS A 188 1.86 9.09 1.89
CA CYS A 188 1.98 10.26 1.01
C CYS A 188 0.86 10.39 -0.03
N GLY A 189 0.15 9.32 -0.36
CA GLY A 189 -1.00 9.32 -1.26
C GLY A 189 -0.71 8.74 -2.62
N VAL A 190 -1.44 9.22 -3.63
CA VAL A 190 -1.43 8.65 -4.98
C VAL A 190 -0.62 9.54 -5.89
N VAL A 191 0.40 8.98 -6.52
CA VAL A 191 1.09 9.61 -7.65
C VAL A 191 0.85 8.83 -8.92
N SER A 192 0.62 9.53 -10.03
CA SER A 192 0.20 8.88 -11.26
C SER A 192 0.67 9.62 -12.51
N SER A 193 0.93 8.87 -13.59
CA SER A 193 1.33 9.43 -14.87
C SER A 193 1.00 8.49 -16.03
N SER A 194 0.66 9.05 -17.19
CA SER A 194 0.62 8.32 -18.46
C SER A 194 2.02 8.02 -19.01
N SER A 195 3.06 8.70 -18.52
CA SER A 195 4.45 8.43 -18.84
C SER A 195 5.07 7.52 -17.78
N SER A 196 5.33 6.25 -18.12
CA SER A 196 6.03 5.31 -17.23
C SER A 196 7.41 5.81 -16.80
N SER A 197 8.09 6.59 -17.65
CA SER A 197 9.39 7.20 -17.34
C SER A 197 9.27 8.33 -16.32
N ALA A 198 8.22 9.16 -16.42
CA ALA A 198 7.96 10.23 -15.45
C ALA A 198 7.63 9.65 -14.08
N LEU A 199 6.75 8.64 -14.03
CA LEU A 199 6.42 7.94 -12.79
C LEU A 199 7.67 7.27 -12.18
N ALA A 200 8.51 6.63 -13.00
CA ALA A 200 9.75 6.03 -12.52
C ALA A 200 10.72 7.04 -11.91
N ALA A 201 10.88 8.22 -12.51
CA ALA A 201 11.70 9.30 -11.96
C ALA A 201 11.12 9.81 -10.64
N CYS A 202 9.81 10.04 -10.57
CA CYS A 202 9.12 10.44 -9.36
C CYS A 202 9.31 9.45 -8.21
N LEU A 203 9.14 8.14 -8.48
CA LEU A 203 9.34 7.10 -7.47
C LEU A 203 10.80 6.99 -7.04
N TYR A 204 11.74 7.12 -7.98
CA TYR A 204 13.17 7.14 -7.68
C TYR A 204 13.52 8.29 -6.73
N ASP A 205 13.09 9.51 -7.02
CA ASP A 205 13.39 10.68 -6.17
C ASP A 205 12.73 10.54 -4.79
N TYR A 206 11.50 10.00 -4.73
CA TYR A 206 10.81 9.75 -3.47
C TYR A 206 11.54 8.73 -2.59
N PHE A 207 11.88 7.56 -3.14
CA PHE A 207 12.60 6.52 -2.41
C PHE A 207 14.08 6.85 -2.19
N SER A 208 14.65 7.80 -2.94
CA SER A 208 16.00 8.31 -2.73
C SER A 208 16.09 9.35 -1.62
N ASN A 209 14.96 9.95 -1.22
CA ASN A 209 14.92 10.93 -0.16
C ASN A 209 15.32 10.31 1.18
N ALA A 210 16.34 10.89 1.83
CA ALA A 210 16.89 10.38 3.09
C ALA A 210 15.83 10.24 4.19
N THR A 211 14.91 11.20 4.32
CA THR A 211 13.84 11.16 5.32
C THR A 211 12.86 10.03 5.06
N ILE A 212 12.57 9.71 3.79
CA ILE A 212 11.70 8.58 3.42
C ILE A 212 12.40 7.25 3.68
N LYS A 213 13.68 7.12 3.28
CA LYS A 213 14.47 5.90 3.55
C LYS A 213 14.50 5.53 5.02
N THR A 214 14.77 6.50 5.90
CA THR A 214 14.80 6.25 7.35
C THR A 214 13.45 5.76 7.88
N ARG A 215 12.33 6.22 7.31
CA ARG A 215 10.98 5.83 7.76
C ARG A 215 10.59 4.41 7.35
N TYR A 216 11.08 3.89 6.23
CA TYR A 216 10.77 2.55 5.74
C TYR A 216 11.81 1.49 6.14
N ARG A 217 12.37 1.64 7.35
CA ARG A 217 13.37 0.78 8.04
C ARG A 217 14.84 0.98 7.68
N GLY A 218 15.24 2.19 7.29
CA GLY A 218 16.65 2.62 7.32
C GLY A 218 17.49 2.14 6.13
N ASP A 219 18.81 2.19 6.26
CA ASP A 219 19.79 1.99 5.18
C ASP A 219 19.76 0.60 4.50
N ALA A 220 18.95 -0.34 5.00
CA ALA A 220 18.74 -1.66 4.43
C ALA A 220 17.65 -1.71 3.33
N MET A 221 16.99 -0.59 3.02
CA MET A 221 15.97 -0.54 1.98
C MET A 221 16.58 -0.34 0.59
N ASP A 222 16.96 -1.45 -0.06
CA ASP A 222 17.50 -1.42 -1.42
C ASP A 222 16.51 -1.87 -2.49
N TRP A 223 15.38 -2.46 -2.10
CA TRP A 223 14.37 -2.99 -3.02
C TRP A 223 12.94 -2.79 -2.54
N LEU A 224 12.01 -2.78 -3.50
CA LEU A 224 10.59 -3.04 -3.28
C LEU A 224 10.22 -4.39 -3.90
N THR A 225 9.22 -5.06 -3.34
CA THR A 225 8.62 -6.27 -3.91
C THR A 225 7.21 -5.96 -4.36
N ALA A 226 6.85 -6.41 -5.55
CA ALA A 226 5.52 -6.23 -6.10
C ALA A 226 4.92 -7.57 -6.52
N GLU A 227 3.70 -7.83 -6.06
CA GLU A 227 2.93 -9.04 -6.31
C GLU A 227 1.71 -8.70 -7.14
N LYS A 228 1.50 -9.43 -8.24
CA LYS A 228 0.42 -9.17 -9.20
C LYS A 228 -0.88 -9.84 -8.77
N TYR A 229 -1.97 -9.11 -8.92
CA TYR A 229 -3.35 -9.57 -8.76
C TYR A 229 -4.14 -9.43 -10.09
N LYS A 230 -5.23 -10.19 -10.20
CA LYS A 230 -6.21 -10.15 -11.31
C LYS A 230 -7.56 -9.74 -10.76
N ALA A 231 -8.21 -8.79 -11.42
CA ALA A 231 -9.62 -8.46 -11.21
C ALA A 231 -10.52 -9.36 -12.04
#